data_AF-A0AAD3N8P9-F1
#
_entry.id   AF-A0AAD3N8P9-F1
#
_cell.length_a   1.000
_cell.length_b   1.000
_cell.length_c   1.000
_cell.angle_alpha   90.00
_cell.angle_beta   90.00
_cell.angle_gamma   90.00
#
_symmetry.space_group_name_H-M   'P 1'
#
loop_
_entity.id
_entity.type
_entity.pdbx_description
1 polymer ?
#
loop_
_entity_poly.entity_id
_entity_poly.type
_entity_poly.pdbx_seq_one_letter_code
_entity_poly.pdbx_strand_id
1 'polypeptide(L)'
;MKRVKELRGMLMESDPSVAVTVRKLVMVSLMEIFKDIAPTYRIRPLTAAEKAAKVKKETQRLREFEEGLVSQYKFYLEDLEQTIKDWKQKKRKRSQAEGFQSYRSLAEVDVRCLCELLLALPHFNFHNNIIVILVPLMNDPARKVSVMCCDASRQLFQQDKLGGASIAAVRVVSGLVKSLNYNVRPEVLRTLLSLRIKEVEVKKDVEATAPTK
;
A
#
# COMPACT_ATOMS: atom_id res chain seq x y z
N MET A 1 -8.91 15.96 11.02
CA MET A 1 -9.14 15.40 9.65
C MET A 1 -9.38 16.44 8.56
N LYS A 2 -10.07 17.57 8.82
CA LYS A 2 -10.27 18.63 7.81
C LYS A 2 -8.96 19.12 7.15
N ARG A 3 -7.92 19.40 7.96
CA ARG A 3 -6.59 19.82 7.46
C ARG A 3 -5.89 18.76 6.62
N VAL A 4 -5.96 17.49 7.01
CA VAL A 4 -5.42 16.37 6.22
C VAL A 4 -6.12 16.26 4.87
N LYS A 5 -7.45 16.48 4.84
CA LYS A 5 -8.23 16.52 3.60
C LYS A 5 -7.82 17.70 2.71
N GLU A 6 -7.62 18.89 3.28
CA GLU A 6 -7.13 20.07 2.55
C GLU A 6 -5.74 19.81 1.96
N LEU A 7 -4.81 19.27 2.76
CA LEU A 7 -3.47 18.90 2.31
C LEU A 7 -3.52 17.87 1.17
N ARG A 8 -4.39 16.84 1.27
CA ARG A 8 -4.59 15.88 0.19
C ARG A 8 -5.12 16.54 -1.08
N GLY A 9 -5.96 17.57 -0.96
CA GLY A 9 -6.43 18.35 -2.12
C GLY A 9 -5.31 18.92 -2.98
N MET A 10 -4.15 19.22 -2.37
CA MET A 10 -2.96 19.71 -3.07
C MET A 10 -2.29 18.64 -3.96
N LEU A 11 -2.66 17.36 -3.85
CA LEU A 11 -2.25 16.32 -4.82
C LEU A 11 -2.82 16.58 -6.23
N MET A 12 -3.87 17.40 -6.34
CA MET A 12 -4.48 17.80 -7.60
C MET A 12 -3.96 19.15 -8.12
N GLU A 13 -2.83 19.64 -7.59
CA GLU A 13 -2.22 20.89 -8.03
C GLU A 13 -2.04 20.90 -9.55
N SER A 14 -2.55 21.94 -10.20
CA SER A 14 -2.72 22.00 -11.65
C SER A 14 -1.70 22.92 -12.32
N ASP A 15 -1.09 23.85 -11.57
CA ASP A 15 -0.06 24.73 -12.11
C ASP A 15 1.16 23.91 -12.59
N PRO A 16 1.44 23.86 -13.91
CA PRO A 16 2.51 23.02 -14.45
C PRO A 16 3.90 23.35 -13.89
N SER A 17 4.12 24.60 -13.44
CA SER A 17 5.42 25.05 -12.94
C SER A 17 5.79 24.44 -11.59
N VAL A 18 4.79 24.20 -10.73
CA VAL A 18 4.99 23.73 -9.35
C VAL A 18 4.33 22.38 -9.07
N ALA A 19 3.41 21.91 -9.93
CA ALA A 19 2.59 20.71 -9.70
C ALA A 19 3.41 19.48 -9.33
N VAL A 20 4.51 19.20 -10.03
CA VAL A 20 5.33 18.01 -9.73
C VAL A 20 5.96 18.09 -8.35
N THR A 21 6.49 19.26 -7.99
CA THR A 21 7.17 19.48 -6.70
C THR A 21 6.17 19.45 -5.56
N VAL A 22 5.06 20.18 -5.68
CA VAL A 22 3.99 20.22 -4.67
C VAL A 22 3.43 18.83 -4.43
N ARG A 23 3.09 18.10 -5.50
CA ARG A 23 2.55 16.73 -5.37
C ARG A 23 3.52 15.81 -4.65
N LYS A 24 4.81 15.81 -5.00
CA LYS A 24 5.83 14.99 -4.30
C LYS A 24 5.93 15.33 -2.82
N LEU A 25 5.99 16.62 -2.48
CA LEU A 25 6.08 17.07 -1.10
C LEU A 25 4.85 16.67 -0.29
N VAL A 26 3.66 16.81 -0.88
CA VAL A 26 2.40 16.42 -0.27
C VAL A 26 2.32 14.90 -0.09
N MET A 27 2.73 14.11 -1.09
CA MET A 27 2.77 12.64 -1.01
C MET A 27 3.60 12.17 0.19
N VAL A 28 4.81 12.70 0.34
CA VAL A 28 5.73 12.32 1.43
C VAL A 28 5.24 12.86 2.77
N SER A 29 4.73 14.11 2.82
CA SER A 29 4.23 14.70 4.07
C SER A 29 3.02 13.94 4.61
N LEU A 30 2.08 13.54 3.74
CA LEU A 30 0.93 12.73 4.14
C LEU A 30 1.36 11.35 4.65
N MET A 31 2.35 10.72 4.01
CA MET A 31 2.91 9.47 4.50
C MET A 31 3.43 9.60 5.94
N GLU A 32 4.26 10.61 6.22
CA GLU A 32 4.79 10.84 7.57
C GLU A 32 3.68 11.10 8.60
N ILE A 33 2.70 11.93 8.24
CA ILE A 33 1.54 12.21 9.08
C ILE A 33 0.79 10.92 9.41
N PHE A 34 0.55 10.05 8.41
CA PHE A 34 -0.15 8.78 8.64
C PHE A 34 0.67 7.80 9.49
N LYS A 35 2.00 7.77 9.36
CA LYS A 35 2.87 6.96 10.23
C LYS A 35 2.77 7.39 11.70
N ASP A 36 2.65 8.69 11.97
CA ASP A 36 2.61 9.25 13.32
C ASP A 36 1.22 9.12 13.99
N ILE A 37 0.15 9.36 13.23
CA ILE A 37 -1.22 9.37 13.80
C ILE A 37 -1.93 8.01 13.78
N ALA A 38 -1.39 7.02 13.08
CA ALA A 38 -2.02 5.71 12.98
C ALA A 38 -1.93 4.96 14.33
N PRO A 39 -3.05 4.44 14.85
CA PRO A 39 -3.02 3.62 16.06
C PRO A 39 -2.35 2.27 15.81
N THR A 40 -1.91 1.64 16.90
CA THR A 40 -1.32 0.28 16.90
C THR A 40 -2.35 -0.84 16.69
N TYR A 41 -3.63 -0.50 16.55
CA TYR A 41 -4.74 -1.44 16.36
C TYR A 41 -5.49 -1.16 15.06
N ARG A 42 -6.19 -2.19 14.57
CA ARG A 42 -7.02 -2.08 13.38
C ARG A 42 -8.38 -1.48 13.74
N ILE A 43 -8.76 -0.41 13.04
CA ILE A 43 -10.04 0.25 13.23
C ILE A 43 -11.13 -0.55 12.50
N ARG A 44 -12.16 -0.99 13.23
CA ARG A 44 -13.32 -1.70 12.66
C ARG A 44 -14.39 -0.69 12.21
N PRO A 45 -15.01 -0.86 11.04
CA PRO A 45 -16.19 -0.08 10.68
C PRO A 45 -17.36 -0.36 11.64
N LEU A 46 -17.98 0.71 12.14
CA LEU A 46 -19.17 0.64 12.98
C LEU A 46 -20.39 0.22 12.15
N THR A 47 -21.24 -0.64 12.72
CA THR A 47 -22.52 -1.03 12.12
C THR A 47 -23.54 0.11 12.22
N ALA A 48 -24.61 0.05 11.41
CA ALA A 48 -25.66 1.08 11.41
C ALA A 48 -26.31 1.25 12.80
N ALA A 49 -26.54 0.14 13.52
CA ALA A 49 -27.05 0.16 14.88
C ALA A 49 -26.08 0.84 15.87
N GLU A 50 -24.77 0.56 15.76
CA GLU A 50 -23.74 1.16 16.62
C GLU A 50 -23.54 2.65 16.36
N LYS A 51 -23.75 3.11 15.12
CA LYS A 51 -23.71 4.53 14.73
C LYS A 51 -24.92 5.30 15.26
N ALA A 52 -26.10 4.69 15.30
CA ALA A 52 -27.32 5.31 15.81
C ALA A 52 -27.40 5.34 17.35
N ALA A 53 -26.60 4.53 18.04
CA ALA A 53 -26.57 4.48 19.49
C ALA A 53 -26.03 5.79 20.08
N LYS A 54 -26.75 6.35 21.06
CA LYS A 54 -26.27 7.51 21.84
C LYS A 54 -25.10 7.09 22.70
N VAL A 55 -23.96 7.75 22.51
CA VAL A 55 -22.74 7.57 23.30
C VAL A 55 -22.33 8.87 23.96
N LYS A 56 -21.41 8.79 24.92
CA LYS A 56 -20.81 9.97 25.55
C LYS A 56 -20.10 10.83 24.48
N LYS A 57 -20.06 12.14 24.71
CA LYS A 57 -19.45 13.13 23.80
C LYS A 57 -18.00 12.78 23.43
N GLU A 58 -17.23 12.26 24.38
CA GLU A 58 -15.83 11.84 24.15
C GLU A 58 -15.75 10.61 23.23
N THR A 59 -16.57 9.60 23.49
CA THR A 59 -16.66 8.39 22.64
C THR A 59 -17.11 8.74 21.24
N GLN A 60 -18.05 9.67 21.09
CA GLN A 60 -18.49 10.15 19.79
C GLN A 60 -17.34 10.82 19.01
N ARG A 61 -16.59 11.72 19.66
CA ARG A 61 -15.43 12.40 19.04
C ARG A 61 -14.37 11.41 18.59
N LEU A 62 -14.08 10.38 19.38
CA LEU A 62 -13.12 9.33 19.02
C LEU A 62 -13.59 8.56 17.78
N ARG A 63 -14.86 8.15 17.74
CA ARG A 63 -15.44 7.44 16.58
C ARG A 63 -15.37 8.27 15.30
N GLU A 64 -15.74 9.55 15.38
CA GLU A 64 -15.68 10.48 14.25
C GLU A 64 -14.24 10.69 13.77
N PHE A 65 -13.28 10.76 14.69
CA PHE A 65 -11.86 10.84 14.36
C PHE A 65 -11.35 9.58 13.66
N GLU A 66 -11.65 8.40 14.20
CA GLU A 66 -11.23 7.10 13.64
C GLU A 66 -11.84 6.86 12.25
N GLU A 67 -13.13 7.12 12.07
CA GLU A 67 -13.80 7.02 10.78
C GLU A 67 -13.20 8.01 9.77
N GLY A 68 -12.92 9.24 10.22
CA GLY A 68 -12.24 10.25 9.42
C GLY A 68 -10.83 9.82 9.00
N LEU A 69 -10.06 9.26 9.93
CA LEU A 69 -8.68 8.79 9.69
C LEU A 69 -8.67 7.67 8.64
N VAL A 70 -9.46 6.62 8.85
CA VAL A 70 -9.57 5.48 7.92
C VAL A 70 -10.02 5.94 6.54
N SER A 71 -10.99 6.87 6.48
CA SER A 71 -11.48 7.41 5.21
C SER A 71 -10.42 8.23 4.48
N GLN A 72 -9.73 9.15 5.17
CA GLN A 72 -8.69 9.96 4.55
C GLN A 72 -7.49 9.11 4.11
N TYR A 73 -7.12 8.10 4.91
CA TYR A 73 -6.06 7.16 4.56
C TYR A 73 -6.42 6.34 3.33
N LYS A 74 -7.66 5.81 3.25
CA LYS A 74 -8.16 5.11 2.07
C LYS A 74 -8.04 5.95 0.80
N PHE A 75 -8.57 7.18 0.82
CA PHE A 75 -8.50 8.06 -0.34
C PHE A 75 -7.07 8.42 -0.73
N TYR A 76 -6.18 8.61 0.25
CA TYR A 76 -4.77 8.84 -0.02
C TYR A 76 -4.14 7.63 -0.76
N LEU A 77 -4.41 6.41 -0.31
CA LEU A 77 -3.94 5.20 -1.01
C LEU A 77 -4.50 5.09 -2.44
N GLU A 78 -5.77 5.45 -2.64
CA GLU A 78 -6.40 5.49 -3.97
C GLU A 78 -5.75 6.54 -4.88
N ASP A 79 -5.40 7.72 -4.36
CA ASP A 79 -4.69 8.78 -5.09
C ASP A 79 -3.29 8.32 -5.53
N LEU A 80 -2.54 7.63 -4.65
CA LEU A 80 -1.24 7.03 -4.99
C LEU A 80 -1.39 5.93 -6.05
N GLU A 81 -2.39 5.06 -5.89
CA GLU A 81 -2.66 3.98 -6.83
C GLU A 81 -3.01 4.53 -8.22
N GLN A 82 -3.82 5.58 -8.28
CA GLN A 82 -4.21 6.22 -9.54
C GLN A 82 -3.00 6.81 -10.26
N THR A 83 -2.10 7.49 -9.54
CA THR A 83 -0.88 8.07 -10.13
C THR A 83 0.03 6.99 -10.73
N ILE A 84 0.17 5.84 -10.06
CA ILE A 84 0.91 4.67 -10.57
C ILE A 84 0.21 4.09 -11.81
N LYS A 85 -1.12 3.98 -11.82
CA LYS A 85 -1.91 3.50 -12.97
C LYS A 85 -1.73 4.43 -14.18
N ASP A 86 -1.83 5.74 -13.98
CA ASP A 86 -1.67 6.74 -15.03
C ASP A 86 -0.29 6.67 -15.67
N TRP A 87 0.76 6.51 -14.85
CA TRP A 87 2.11 6.29 -15.34
C TRP A 87 2.20 5.02 -16.21
N LYS A 88 1.63 3.89 -15.78
CA LYS A 88 1.61 2.65 -16.56
C LYS A 88 0.83 2.78 -17.87
N GLN A 89 -0.30 3.48 -17.87
CA GLN A 89 -1.08 3.72 -19.08
C GLN A 89 -0.33 4.59 -20.10
N LYS A 90 0.31 5.68 -19.65
CA LYS A 90 1.11 6.54 -20.54
C LYS A 90 2.35 5.82 -21.09
N LYS A 91 2.97 4.95 -20.29
CA LYS A 91 4.08 4.07 -20.73
C LYS A 91 3.66 3.17 -21.89
N ARG A 92 2.45 2.61 -21.83
CA ARG A 92 1.88 1.78 -22.92
C ARG A 92 1.63 2.57 -24.20
N LYS A 93 1.18 3.83 -24.07
CA LYS A 93 0.90 4.72 -25.22
C LYS A 93 2.16 5.29 -25.89
N ARG A 94 3.38 4.96 -25.43
CA ARG A 94 4.68 5.43 -25.97
C ARG A 94 4.75 6.95 -26.19
N SER A 95 4.06 7.74 -25.36
CA SER A 95 4.12 9.19 -25.45
C SER A 95 5.50 9.66 -24.96
N GLN A 96 6.42 10.00 -25.89
CA GLN A 96 7.74 10.55 -25.59
C GLN A 96 7.72 12.03 -25.15
N ALA A 97 6.58 12.55 -24.74
CA ALA A 97 6.47 13.94 -24.30
C ALA A 97 7.14 14.15 -22.93
N GLU A 98 7.67 15.35 -22.69
CA GLU A 98 8.31 15.80 -21.44
C GLU A 98 7.48 15.46 -20.19
N GLY A 99 6.15 15.46 -20.31
CA GLY A 99 5.25 15.05 -19.23
C GLY A 99 5.51 13.62 -18.73
N PHE A 100 5.94 12.67 -19.57
CA PHE A 100 6.16 11.28 -19.16
C PHE A 100 7.24 11.14 -18.07
N GLN A 101 8.30 11.95 -18.14
CA GLN A 101 9.36 11.94 -17.12
C GLN A 101 8.83 12.45 -15.77
N SER A 102 8.00 13.50 -15.79
CA SER A 102 7.32 14.02 -14.61
C SER A 102 6.42 12.97 -13.96
N TYR A 103 5.56 12.28 -14.72
CA TYR A 103 4.71 11.20 -14.21
C TYR A 103 5.50 10.01 -13.67
N ARG A 104 6.60 9.64 -14.33
CA ARG A 104 7.50 8.59 -13.82
C ARG A 104 8.08 9.00 -12.48
N SER A 105 8.54 10.23 -12.35
CA SER A 105 9.14 10.70 -11.10
C SER A 105 8.13 10.80 -9.95
N LEU A 106 6.86 11.07 -10.25
CA LEU A 106 5.76 11.01 -9.28
C LEU A 106 5.49 9.57 -8.85
N ALA A 107 5.30 8.66 -9.81
CA ALA A 107 5.07 7.25 -9.52
C ALA A 107 6.22 6.60 -8.72
N GLU A 108 7.47 6.99 -8.97
CA GLU A 108 8.61 6.53 -8.16
C GLU A 108 8.52 6.97 -6.69
N VAL A 109 7.99 8.18 -6.43
CA VAL A 109 7.74 8.68 -5.07
C VAL A 109 6.55 7.97 -4.46
N ASP A 110 5.45 7.77 -5.19
CA ASP A 110 4.28 7.03 -4.70
C ASP A 110 4.63 5.60 -4.28
N VAL A 111 5.41 4.91 -5.10
CA VAL A 111 5.87 3.55 -4.78
C VAL A 111 6.72 3.54 -3.51
N ARG A 112 7.61 4.53 -3.35
CA ARG A 112 8.37 4.66 -2.11
C ARG A 112 7.46 4.88 -0.91
N CYS A 113 6.47 5.77 -1.04
CA CYS A 113 5.52 6.04 0.03
C CYS A 113 4.74 4.78 0.44
N LEU A 114 4.25 4.02 -0.53
CA LEU A 114 3.56 2.75 -0.29
C LEU A 114 4.47 1.71 0.36
N CYS A 115 5.74 1.61 -0.07
CA CYS A 115 6.72 0.71 0.54
C CYS A 115 6.97 1.06 2.01
N GLU A 116 7.20 2.33 2.32
CA GLU A 116 7.42 2.78 3.70
C GLU A 116 6.19 2.61 4.57
N LEU A 117 4.98 2.89 4.07
CA LEU A 117 3.74 2.64 4.81
C LEU A 117 3.54 1.17 5.12
N LEU A 118 3.85 0.27 4.17
CA LEU A 118 3.73 -1.16 4.41
C LEU A 118 4.71 -1.65 5.50
N LEU A 119 5.91 -1.08 5.56
CA LEU A 119 6.91 -1.43 6.57
C LEU A 119 6.58 -0.82 7.95
N ALA A 120 6.13 0.43 7.98
CA ALA A 120 5.81 1.12 9.23
C ALA A 120 4.48 0.62 9.84
N LEU A 121 3.47 0.35 9.00
CA LEU A 121 2.10 0.04 9.42
C LEU A 121 1.58 -1.27 8.81
N PRO A 122 2.29 -2.42 8.95
CA PRO A 122 1.87 -3.69 8.35
C PRO A 122 0.55 -4.23 8.91
N HIS A 123 0.16 -3.81 10.11
CA HIS A 123 -1.03 -4.24 10.83
C HIS A 123 -2.25 -3.33 10.61
N PHE A 124 -2.02 -2.10 10.14
CA PHE A 124 -3.07 -1.10 10.03
C PHE A 124 -4.05 -1.43 8.88
N ASN A 125 -5.16 -0.70 8.82
CA ASN A 125 -6.18 -0.87 7.78
C ASN A 125 -5.57 -0.77 6.37
N PHE A 126 -6.12 -1.53 5.41
CA PHE A 126 -5.71 -1.53 3.99
C PHE A 126 -4.29 -2.00 3.66
N HIS A 127 -3.54 -2.63 4.57
CA HIS A 127 -2.23 -3.23 4.24
C HIS A 127 -2.32 -4.21 3.05
N ASN A 128 -3.39 -5.00 2.96
CA ASN A 128 -3.63 -5.90 1.82
C ASN A 128 -3.75 -5.15 0.49
N ASN A 129 -4.38 -3.97 0.48
CA ASN A 129 -4.50 -3.16 -0.72
C ASN A 129 -3.12 -2.67 -1.18
N ILE A 130 -2.28 -2.22 -0.23
CA ILE A 130 -0.90 -1.80 -0.52
C ILE A 130 -0.10 -2.96 -1.13
N ILE A 131 -0.21 -4.16 -0.55
CA ILE A 131 0.44 -5.38 -1.06
C ILE A 131 -0.01 -5.67 -2.50
N VAL A 132 -1.32 -5.63 -2.79
CA VAL A 132 -1.87 -5.87 -4.13
C VAL A 132 -1.35 -4.86 -5.16
N ILE A 133 -1.08 -3.62 -4.76
CA ILE A 133 -0.48 -2.59 -5.63
C ILE A 133 1.02 -2.86 -5.85
N LEU A 134 1.77 -3.17 -4.78
CA LEU A 134 3.23 -3.29 -4.82
C LEU A 134 3.73 -4.59 -5.47
N VAL A 135 3.06 -5.72 -5.26
CA VAL A 135 3.54 -7.02 -5.73
C VAL A 135 3.69 -7.08 -7.26
N PRO A 136 2.72 -6.63 -8.09
CA PRO A 136 2.89 -6.56 -9.54
C PRO A 136 4.05 -5.65 -9.99
N LEU A 137 4.41 -4.66 -9.18
CA LEU A 137 5.52 -3.73 -9.47
C LEU A 137 6.89 -4.38 -9.22
N MET A 138 6.97 -5.44 -8.41
CA MET A 138 8.19 -6.24 -8.26
C MET A 138 8.65 -6.83 -9.60
N ASN A 139 7.73 -7.07 -10.54
CA ASN A 139 8.02 -7.55 -11.90
C ASN A 139 7.99 -6.43 -12.97
N ASP A 140 7.96 -5.12 -12.61
CA ASP A 140 7.99 -4.02 -13.59
C ASP A 140 9.38 -3.85 -14.24
N PRO A 141 9.50 -3.62 -15.56
CA PRO A 141 10.81 -3.45 -16.22
C PRO A 141 11.61 -2.23 -15.76
N ALA A 142 10.98 -1.25 -15.10
CA ALA A 142 11.72 -0.17 -14.44
C ALA A 142 12.48 -0.71 -13.22
N ARG A 143 13.80 -0.89 -13.36
CA ARG A 143 14.66 -1.46 -12.31
C ARG A 143 14.55 -0.74 -10.97
N LYS A 144 14.48 0.60 -10.98
CA LYS A 144 14.36 1.39 -9.75
C LYS A 144 13.08 1.06 -8.96
N VAL A 145 11.94 0.97 -9.64
CA VAL A 145 10.64 0.62 -9.03
C VAL A 145 10.65 -0.81 -8.51
N SER A 146 11.10 -1.74 -9.34
CA SER A 146 11.10 -3.16 -8.97
C SER A 146 12.04 -3.48 -7.82
N VAL A 147 13.23 -2.88 -7.78
CA VAL A 147 14.18 -3.02 -6.66
C VAL A 147 13.56 -2.48 -5.37
N MET A 148 12.96 -1.28 -5.38
CA MET A 148 12.28 -0.73 -4.20
C MET A 148 11.20 -1.68 -3.66
N CYS A 149 10.32 -2.20 -4.51
CA CYS A 149 9.28 -3.15 -4.09
C CYS A 149 9.85 -4.47 -3.58
N CYS A 150 10.89 -5.00 -4.22
CA CYS A 150 11.53 -6.24 -3.79
C CYS A 150 12.22 -6.07 -2.43
N ASP A 151 12.94 -4.98 -2.22
CA ASP A 151 13.63 -4.69 -0.97
C ASP A 151 12.63 -4.44 0.17
N ALA A 152 11.54 -3.72 -0.09
CA ALA A 152 10.44 -3.56 0.87
C ALA A 152 9.80 -4.91 1.24
N SER A 153 9.59 -5.80 0.26
CA SER A 153 9.05 -7.14 0.54
C SER A 153 10.00 -7.98 1.39
N ARG A 154 11.31 -7.93 1.13
CA ARG A 154 12.32 -8.61 1.97
C ARG A 154 12.30 -8.10 3.40
N GLN A 155 12.29 -6.78 3.58
CA GLN A 155 12.23 -6.15 4.90
C GLN A 155 10.93 -6.50 5.63
N LEU A 156 9.80 -6.50 4.93
CA LEU A 156 8.51 -6.90 5.50
C LEU A 156 8.58 -8.32 6.07
N PHE A 157 9.12 -9.28 5.32
CA PHE A 157 9.25 -10.68 5.76
C PHE A 157 10.18 -10.85 6.96
N GLN A 158 11.19 -9.98 7.10
CA GLN A 158 12.12 -9.99 8.23
C GLN A 158 11.56 -9.27 9.47
N GLN A 159 10.71 -8.26 9.29
CA GLN A 159 10.18 -7.43 10.39
C GLN A 159 8.87 -7.99 10.94
N ASP A 160 8.02 -8.57 10.08
CA ASP A 160 6.70 -9.09 10.46
C ASP A 160 6.84 -10.35 11.34
N LYS A 161 6.65 -10.17 12.64
CA LYS A 161 6.72 -11.24 13.65
C LYS A 161 5.43 -12.05 13.75
N LEU A 162 4.30 -11.45 13.43
CA LEU A 162 2.99 -12.10 13.51
C LEU A 162 2.67 -12.91 12.24
N GLY A 163 3.33 -12.57 11.12
CA GLY A 163 3.21 -13.28 9.85
C GLY A 163 1.96 -12.91 9.04
N GLY A 164 1.09 -12.04 9.56
CA GLY A 164 -0.16 -11.65 8.90
C GLY A 164 0.04 -10.87 7.59
N ALA A 165 0.98 -9.93 7.56
CA ALA A 165 1.30 -9.19 6.34
C ALA A 165 2.14 -10.05 5.38
N SER A 166 3.01 -10.89 5.92
CA SER A 166 3.85 -11.82 5.16
C SER A 166 3.03 -12.85 4.39
N ILE A 167 2.06 -13.50 5.04
CA ILE A 167 1.19 -14.49 4.38
C ILE A 167 0.33 -13.83 3.29
N ALA A 168 -0.17 -12.62 3.53
CA ALA A 168 -0.91 -11.86 2.52
C ALA A 168 -0.03 -11.56 1.30
N ALA A 169 1.19 -11.07 1.51
CA ALA A 169 2.14 -10.80 0.44
C ALA A 169 2.52 -12.07 -0.34
N VAL A 170 2.81 -13.18 0.33
CA VAL A 170 3.13 -14.46 -0.32
C VAL A 170 1.97 -14.98 -1.16
N ARG A 171 0.72 -14.86 -0.69
CA ARG A 171 -0.47 -15.24 -1.47
C ARG A 171 -0.59 -14.43 -2.75
N VAL A 172 -0.38 -13.12 -2.68
CA VAL A 172 -0.42 -12.25 -3.87
C VAL A 172 0.75 -12.54 -4.81
N VAL A 173 1.96 -12.79 -4.29
CA VAL A 173 3.12 -13.20 -5.12
C VAL A 173 2.83 -14.52 -5.82
N SER A 174 2.28 -15.52 -5.12
CA SER A 174 1.90 -16.81 -5.72
C SER A 174 0.87 -16.63 -6.85
N GLY A 175 -0.15 -15.79 -6.63
CA GLY A 175 -1.12 -15.43 -7.67
C GLY A 175 -0.48 -14.73 -8.88
N LEU A 176 0.48 -13.83 -8.63
CA LEU A 176 1.24 -13.16 -9.70
C LEU A 176 2.06 -14.15 -10.53
N VAL A 177 2.81 -15.03 -9.87
CA VAL A 177 3.65 -16.04 -10.54
C VAL A 177 2.80 -16.96 -11.41
N LYS A 178 1.66 -17.44 -10.90
CA LYS A 178 0.72 -18.26 -11.66
C LYS A 178 0.10 -17.53 -12.84
N SER A 179 -0.36 -16.28 -12.64
CA SER A 179 -0.99 -15.50 -13.71
C SER A 179 -0.03 -15.13 -14.85
N LEU A 180 1.28 -15.11 -14.58
CA LEU A 180 2.33 -14.87 -15.57
C LEU A 180 2.94 -16.17 -16.13
N ASN A 181 2.32 -17.33 -15.92
CA ASN A 181 2.83 -18.63 -16.36
C ASN A 181 4.30 -18.86 -15.94
N TYR A 182 4.63 -18.48 -14.70
CA TYR A 182 5.98 -18.59 -14.12
C TYR A 182 7.06 -17.75 -14.81
N ASN A 183 6.69 -16.86 -15.74
CA ASN A 183 7.59 -15.90 -16.37
C ASN A 183 7.74 -14.65 -15.50
N VAL A 184 8.50 -14.80 -14.41
CA VAL A 184 8.81 -13.71 -13.47
C VAL A 184 10.31 -13.52 -13.36
N ARG A 185 10.73 -12.30 -13.04
CA ARG A 185 12.12 -12.03 -12.74
C ARG A 185 12.63 -12.81 -11.53
N PRO A 186 13.87 -13.33 -11.56
CA PRO A 186 14.45 -14.09 -10.44
C PRO A 186 14.46 -13.30 -9.12
N GLU A 187 14.59 -11.98 -9.18
CA GLU A 187 14.59 -11.11 -8.00
C GLU A 187 13.29 -11.24 -7.20
N VAL A 188 12.15 -11.44 -7.86
CA VAL A 188 10.84 -11.62 -7.23
C VAL A 188 10.86 -12.89 -6.37
N LEU A 189 11.30 -14.01 -6.94
CA LEU A 189 11.38 -15.28 -6.22
C LEU A 189 12.43 -15.24 -5.09
N ARG A 190 13.55 -14.55 -5.31
CA ARG A 190 14.58 -14.36 -4.26
C ARG A 190 14.06 -13.62 -3.03
N THR A 191 13.00 -12.80 -3.15
CA THR A 191 12.40 -12.17 -1.96
C THR A 191 11.82 -13.19 -0.98
N LEU A 192 11.29 -14.31 -1.48
CA LEU A 192 10.70 -15.37 -0.65
C LEU A 192 11.73 -16.07 0.24
N LEU A 193 13.02 -16.01 -0.12
CA LEU A 193 14.11 -16.54 0.71
C LEU A 193 14.30 -15.74 2.02
N SER A 194 13.74 -14.53 2.11
CA SER A 194 13.80 -13.71 3.32
C SER A 194 12.69 -14.06 4.33
N LEU A 195 11.81 -15.01 4.00
CA LEU A 195 10.77 -15.49 4.91
C LEU A 195 11.42 -16.25 6.08
N ARG A 196 11.03 -15.88 7.30
CA ARG A 196 11.48 -16.52 8.54
C ARG A 196 10.66 -17.78 8.86
N ILE A 197 10.60 -18.70 7.91
CA ILE A 197 9.92 -19.97 8.10
C ILE A 197 10.95 -20.96 8.66
N LYS A 198 10.80 -21.34 9.92
CA LYS A 198 11.69 -22.28 10.61
C LYS A 198 11.18 -23.72 10.57
N GLU A 199 9.86 -23.90 10.64
CA GLU A 199 9.19 -25.20 10.62
C GLU A 199 8.03 -25.14 9.64
N VAL A 200 7.93 -26.17 8.79
CA VAL A 200 6.83 -26.33 7.83
C VAL A 200 6.12 -27.63 8.17
N GLU A 201 5.02 -27.57 8.91
CA GLU A 201 4.16 -28.73 9.12
C GLU A 201 3.16 -28.84 7.97
N VAL A 202 3.66 -29.27 6.79
CA VAL A 202 2.94 -29.35 5.52
C VAL A 202 1.56 -30.02 5.66
N LYS A 203 1.40 -31.01 6.55
CA LYS A 203 0.14 -31.73 6.74
C LYS A 203 -0.94 -30.91 7.46
N LYS A 204 -0.60 -30.22 8.56
CA LYS A 204 -1.57 -29.39 9.31
C LYS A 204 -1.98 -28.14 8.52
N ASP A 205 -1.04 -27.55 7.79
CA ASP A 205 -1.30 -26.34 7.01
C ASP A 205 -2.25 -26.59 5.82
N VAL A 206 -2.17 -27.76 5.19
CA VAL A 206 -3.08 -28.20 4.11
C VAL A 206 -4.49 -28.47 4.64
N GLU A 207 -4.61 -29.06 5.84
CA GLU A 207 -5.90 -29.28 6.49
C GLU A 207 -6.56 -27.96 6.93
N ALA A 208 -5.79 -26.98 7.41
CA ALA A 208 -6.29 -25.66 7.82
C ALA A 208 -6.67 -24.73 6.64
N THR A 209 -6.16 -24.99 5.43
CA THR A 209 -6.54 -24.25 4.21
C THR A 209 -7.63 -24.93 3.39
N ALA A 210 -8.05 -26.14 3.77
CA ALA A 210 -9.20 -26.77 3.16
C ALA A 210 -10.48 -25.95 3.44
N PRO A 211 -11.34 -25.68 2.44
CA PRO A 211 -12.61 -25.03 2.70
C PRO A 211 -13.44 -25.93 3.62
N THR A 212 -13.81 -25.40 4.79
CA THR A 212 -14.80 -26.03 5.67
C THR A 212 -16.11 -26.17 4.89
N LYS A 213 -16.58 -27.41 4.75
CA LYS A 213 -17.86 -27.77 4.12
C LYS A 213 -19.04 -27.08 4.77
#